data_AF-A0A368FSW9-F1
#
_entry.id   AF-A0A368FSW9-F1
#
_cell.length_a   1.000
_cell.length_b   1.000
_cell.length_c   1.000
_cell.angle_alpha   90.00
_cell.angle_beta   90.00
_cell.angle_gamma   90.00
#
_symmetry.space_group_name_H-M   'P 1'
#
loop_
_entity.id
_entity.type
_entity.pdbx_description
1 polymer ?
#
loop_
_entity_poly.entity_id
_entity_poly.type
_entity_poly.pdbx_seq_one_letter_code
_entity_poly.pdbx_strand_id
1 'polypeptide(L)'
;MARPQMAAYRESRSSASRFSEQCSGVDANRNYPFHFGEEGVSHWPCQEIYCGRVALSEPEVMGLAAAILEKKDQIRGYIALHSFGQDILYPWGHKVHVYPPDVEDLKSMAKGIAAAIQSVYGTRYLVSNSADGLYPASGAADDWAKSIGIKYSFTFELSPTQLEFV
;
A
#
# COMPACT_ATOMS: atom_id res chain seq x y z
N MET A 1 -31.08 15.85 1.36
CA MET A 1 -30.09 15.95 2.46
C MET A 1 -28.73 15.61 1.87
N ALA A 2 -27.83 16.58 1.79
CA ALA A 2 -26.47 16.34 1.30
C ALA A 2 -25.69 15.56 2.37
N ARG A 3 -25.07 14.43 1.99
CA ARG A 3 -24.16 13.70 2.88
C ARG A 3 -23.00 14.64 3.24
N PRO A 4 -22.59 14.76 4.52
CA PRO A 4 -21.52 15.66 4.92
C PRO A 4 -20.25 15.35 4.13
N GLN A 5 -19.52 16.40 3.77
CA GLN A 5 -18.31 16.33 2.93
C GLN A 5 -17.30 15.33 3.52
N MET A 6 -16.93 14.37 2.69
CA MET A 6 -16.08 13.23 3.02
C MET A 6 -14.60 13.58 2.94
N ALA A 7 -14.13 14.48 3.80
CA ALA A 7 -12.73 14.90 3.80
C ALA A 7 -11.74 13.78 4.23
N ALA A 8 -12.23 12.73 4.93
CA ALA A 8 -11.39 11.67 5.51
C ALA A 8 -11.71 10.25 4.97
N TYR A 9 -12.17 10.12 3.72
CA TYR A 9 -12.51 8.81 3.16
C TYR A 9 -11.32 8.15 2.46
N ARG A 10 -11.00 6.91 2.87
CA ARG A 10 -9.79 6.15 2.43
C ARG A 10 -10.07 5.07 1.38
N GLU A 11 -11.26 4.48 1.40
CA GLU A 11 -11.60 3.27 0.66
C GLU A 11 -12.09 3.57 -0.78
N SER A 12 -12.32 2.52 -1.57
CA SER A 12 -13.12 2.61 -2.80
C SER A 12 -14.58 2.99 -2.50
N ARG A 13 -15.41 3.23 -3.52
CA ARG A 13 -16.85 3.52 -3.34
C ARG A 13 -17.77 2.34 -3.63
N SER A 14 -17.23 1.13 -3.70
CA SER A 14 -18.00 -0.07 -4.03
C SER A 14 -19.02 -0.41 -2.93
N SER A 15 -20.13 -1.06 -3.31
CA SER A 15 -21.04 -1.62 -2.32
C SER A 15 -20.38 -2.82 -1.67
N ALA A 16 -19.98 -2.67 -0.40
CA ALA A 16 -19.22 -3.69 0.31
C ALA A 16 -20.06 -4.98 0.54
N SER A 17 -21.40 -4.87 0.50
CA SER A 17 -22.30 -6.01 0.53
C SER A 17 -23.72 -5.69 0.04
N ARG A 18 -24.36 -6.65 -0.64
CA ARG A 18 -25.82 -6.64 -0.90
C ARG A 18 -26.68 -6.69 0.36
N PHE A 19 -26.09 -7.05 1.50
CA PHE A 19 -26.78 -7.24 2.80
C PHE A 19 -26.42 -6.17 3.84
N SER A 20 -25.54 -5.23 3.51
CA SER A 20 -25.17 -4.11 4.39
C SER A 20 -25.17 -2.83 3.55
N GLU A 21 -26.32 -2.17 3.50
CA GLU A 21 -26.46 -0.84 2.89
C GLU A 21 -25.78 0.27 3.71
N GLN A 22 -25.28 -0.05 4.91
CA GLN A 22 -24.68 0.92 5.83
C GLN A 22 -23.18 1.18 5.62
N CYS A 23 -22.47 0.26 4.98
CA CYS A 23 -21.02 0.35 4.80
C CYS A 23 -20.63 0.13 3.33
N SER A 24 -19.70 0.95 2.85
CA SER A 24 -19.26 0.98 1.45
C SER A 24 -17.75 1.15 1.40
N GLY A 25 -17.13 0.52 0.42
CA GLY A 25 -15.70 0.63 0.16
C GLY A 25 -14.91 -0.60 0.58
N VAL A 26 -13.74 -0.72 -0.05
CA VAL A 26 -12.67 -1.68 0.22
C VAL A 26 -11.37 -0.89 0.28
N ASP A 27 -10.47 -1.24 1.20
CA ASP A 27 -9.10 -0.72 1.17
C ASP A 27 -8.40 -1.28 -0.07
N ALA A 28 -8.18 -0.42 -1.07
CA ALA A 28 -7.52 -0.79 -2.31
C ALA A 28 -6.11 -1.35 -2.06
N ASN A 29 -5.43 -0.90 -1.00
CA ASN A 29 -4.12 -1.40 -0.60
C ASN A 29 -4.20 -2.61 0.36
N ARG A 30 -5.33 -3.32 0.40
CA ARG A 30 -5.50 -4.67 0.97
C ARG A 30 -6.09 -5.67 -0.03
N ASN A 31 -6.30 -5.25 -1.29
CA ASN A 31 -7.09 -6.01 -2.27
C ASN A 31 -6.25 -6.73 -3.34
N TYR A 32 -4.92 -6.67 -3.29
CA TYR A 32 -4.05 -7.35 -4.26
C TYR A 32 -3.86 -8.85 -3.95
N PRO A 33 -3.63 -9.70 -4.97
CA PRO A 33 -3.57 -11.16 -4.82
C PRO A 33 -2.18 -11.65 -4.35
N PHE A 34 -1.71 -11.14 -3.22
CA PHE A 34 -0.50 -11.62 -2.54
C PHE A 34 -0.73 -11.61 -1.03
N HIS A 35 -0.70 -12.80 -0.42
CA HIS A 35 -1.12 -13.04 0.97
C HIS A 35 -2.50 -12.44 1.31
N PHE A 36 -3.40 -12.36 0.33
CA PHE A 36 -4.70 -11.69 0.46
C PHE A 36 -5.50 -12.20 1.67
N GLY A 37 -5.97 -11.27 2.50
CA GLY A 37 -6.86 -11.60 3.61
C GLY A 37 -6.21 -12.23 4.83
N GLU A 38 -4.87 -12.34 4.88
CA GLU A 38 -4.14 -13.03 5.96
C GLU A 38 -3.99 -12.17 7.23
N GLU A 39 -3.03 -11.25 7.26
CA GLU A 39 -2.67 -10.45 8.44
C GLU A 39 -2.81 -8.94 8.16
N GLY A 40 -3.18 -8.15 9.17
CA GLY A 40 -3.25 -6.68 9.01
C GLY A 40 -4.44 -6.15 8.20
N VAL A 41 -5.51 -6.94 8.15
CA VAL A 41 -6.72 -6.69 7.36
C VAL A 41 -7.96 -6.93 8.20
N SER A 42 -9.10 -6.42 7.72
CA SER A 42 -10.42 -6.79 8.20
C SER A 42 -11.20 -7.57 7.14
N HIS A 43 -12.00 -8.52 7.59
CA HIS A 43 -13.05 -9.19 6.80
C HIS A 43 -14.44 -8.56 7.03
N TRP A 44 -14.52 -7.56 7.91
CA TRP A 44 -15.75 -6.81 8.20
C TRP A 44 -15.86 -5.56 7.33
N PRO A 45 -16.92 -5.44 6.49
CA PRO A 45 -17.15 -4.34 5.53
C PRO A 45 -17.17 -2.90 6.04
N CYS A 46 -17.22 -2.70 7.37
CA CYS A 46 -17.34 -1.37 7.98
C CYS A 46 -16.01 -0.89 8.59
N GLN A 47 -14.93 -1.62 8.39
CA GLN A 47 -13.59 -1.29 8.90
C GLN A 47 -12.75 -0.73 7.78
N GLU A 48 -12.01 0.36 8.03
CA GLU A 48 -11.20 1.07 7.03
C GLU A 48 -10.12 0.21 6.33
N ILE A 49 -9.80 -0.94 6.91
CA ILE A 49 -8.83 -1.93 6.40
C ILE A 49 -9.55 -3.16 5.82
N TYR A 50 -10.81 -3.04 5.44
CA TYR A 50 -11.57 -4.13 4.84
C TYR A 50 -10.94 -4.54 3.52
N CYS A 51 -10.51 -5.80 3.41
CA CYS A 51 -9.76 -6.30 2.26
C CYS A 51 -10.64 -6.60 1.04
N GLY A 52 -11.97 -6.59 1.18
CA GLY A 52 -12.89 -7.02 0.14
C GLY A 52 -13.22 -8.51 0.23
N ARG A 53 -14.17 -8.95 -0.61
CA ARG A 53 -14.66 -10.34 -0.56
C ARG A 53 -13.69 -11.35 -1.15
N VAL A 54 -12.93 -10.91 -2.14
CA VAL A 54 -11.91 -11.66 -2.88
C VAL A 54 -10.85 -10.67 -3.33
N ALA A 55 -9.63 -11.15 -3.58
CA ALA A 55 -8.60 -10.34 -4.22
C ALA A 55 -9.08 -9.83 -5.58
N LEU A 56 -8.65 -8.62 -5.95
CA LEU A 56 -9.04 -7.93 -7.19
C LEU A 56 -10.57 -7.72 -7.31
N SER A 57 -11.29 -7.62 -6.19
CA SER A 57 -12.72 -7.29 -6.23
C SER A 57 -12.98 -5.87 -6.72
N GLU A 58 -12.04 -4.95 -6.51
CA GLU A 58 -12.20 -3.55 -6.87
C GLU A 58 -11.77 -3.32 -8.33
N PRO A 59 -12.63 -2.70 -9.18
CA PRO A 59 -12.30 -2.49 -10.58
C PRO A 59 -11.06 -1.60 -10.77
N GLU A 60 -10.78 -0.69 -9.85
CA GLU A 60 -9.58 0.15 -9.83
C GLU A 60 -8.31 -0.69 -9.64
N VAL A 61 -8.35 -1.62 -8.69
CA VAL A 61 -7.23 -2.54 -8.37
C VAL A 61 -7.05 -3.54 -9.52
N MET A 62 -8.15 -4.11 -10.02
CA MET A 62 -8.14 -5.02 -11.16
C MET A 62 -7.56 -4.36 -12.42
N GLY A 63 -7.98 -3.14 -12.72
CA GLY A 63 -7.50 -2.40 -13.90
C GLY A 63 -6.01 -2.09 -13.82
N LEU A 64 -5.52 -1.62 -12.67
CA LEU A 64 -4.09 -1.36 -12.48
C LEU A 64 -3.27 -2.65 -12.51
N ALA A 65 -3.74 -3.71 -11.86
CA ALA A 65 -3.07 -5.01 -11.86
C ALA A 65 -2.95 -5.58 -13.29
N ALA A 66 -4.01 -5.48 -14.09
CA ALA A 66 -3.98 -5.90 -15.49
C ALA A 66 -2.96 -5.10 -16.33
N ALA A 67 -2.94 -3.77 -16.20
CA ALA A 67 -2.01 -2.92 -16.92
C ALA A 67 -0.54 -3.17 -16.53
N ILE A 68 -0.29 -3.47 -15.25
CA ILE A 68 1.05 -3.83 -14.76
C ILE A 68 1.47 -5.18 -15.32
N LEU A 69 0.60 -6.19 -15.27
CA LEU A 69 0.89 -7.53 -15.78
C LEU A 69 1.21 -7.52 -17.27
N GLU A 70 0.50 -6.73 -18.07
CA GLU A 70 0.76 -6.55 -19.51
C GLU A 70 2.19 -6.06 -19.79
N LYS A 71 2.75 -5.24 -18.89
CA LYS A 71 4.06 -4.59 -19.06
C LYS A 71 5.11 -5.04 -18.07
N LYS A 72 4.87 -6.11 -17.30
CA LYS A 72 5.69 -6.49 -16.13
C LYS A 72 7.18 -6.61 -16.45
N ASP A 73 7.52 -7.14 -17.63
CA ASP A 73 8.92 -7.38 -18.02
C ASP A 73 9.65 -6.09 -18.45
N GLN A 74 8.90 -5.01 -18.68
CA GLN A 74 9.42 -3.67 -18.99
C GLN A 74 9.52 -2.78 -17.73
N ILE A 75 8.74 -3.10 -16.69
CA ILE A 75 8.69 -2.32 -15.45
C ILE A 75 9.87 -2.72 -14.55
N ARG A 76 10.78 -1.77 -14.29
CA ARG A 76 11.95 -1.99 -13.43
C ARG A 76 11.71 -1.63 -11.97
N GLY A 77 10.75 -0.75 -11.72
CA GLY A 77 10.35 -0.37 -10.37
C GLY A 77 8.89 0.05 -10.29
N TYR A 78 8.34 -0.08 -9.10
CA TYR A 78 6.98 0.26 -8.71
C TYR A 78 7.05 1.12 -7.45
N ILE A 79 6.32 2.23 -7.43
CA ILE A 79 6.22 3.12 -6.27
C ILE A 79 4.74 3.38 -6.01
N ALA A 80 4.25 2.93 -4.85
CA ALA A 80 2.97 3.36 -4.32
C ALA A 80 3.17 4.65 -3.51
N LEU A 81 2.44 5.72 -3.84
CA LEU A 81 2.50 6.99 -3.12
C LEU A 81 1.32 7.08 -2.15
N HIS A 82 1.63 7.27 -0.87
CA HIS A 82 0.71 7.40 0.24
C HIS A 82 1.08 8.64 1.09
N SER A 83 0.24 8.96 2.07
CA SER A 83 0.59 9.86 3.17
C SER A 83 -0.16 9.43 4.43
N PHE A 84 0.39 9.64 5.63
CA PHE A 84 1.57 10.43 5.99
C PHE A 84 2.61 9.58 6.75
N GLY A 85 3.85 10.09 6.90
CA GLY A 85 4.87 9.45 7.77
C GLY A 85 6.31 9.89 7.49
N GLN A 86 6.60 10.27 6.24
CA GLN A 86 7.96 10.43 5.72
C GLN A 86 8.76 9.14 5.80
N ASP A 87 8.18 8.05 5.29
CA ASP A 87 8.80 6.73 5.22
C ASP A 87 8.96 6.28 3.76
N ILE A 88 10.06 5.58 3.47
CA ILE A 88 10.24 4.76 2.27
C ILE A 88 10.25 3.31 2.76
N LEU A 89 9.16 2.62 2.48
CA LEU A 89 8.91 1.25 2.90
C LEU A 89 9.30 0.29 1.79
N TYR A 90 9.98 -0.79 2.16
CA TYR A 90 10.29 -1.90 1.25
C TYR A 90 9.63 -3.21 1.70
N PRO A 91 9.27 -4.09 0.75
CA PRO A 91 8.68 -5.40 1.03
C PRO A 91 9.51 -6.29 1.98
N TRP A 92 8.91 -7.27 2.66
CA TRP A 92 7.48 -7.58 2.63
C TRP A 92 6.69 -6.83 3.70
N GLY A 93 5.45 -6.49 3.38
CA GLY A 93 4.46 -5.93 4.28
C GLY A 93 3.53 -6.95 4.91
N HIS A 94 3.30 -8.11 4.29
CA HIS A 94 2.31 -9.07 4.82
C HIS A 94 2.66 -9.66 6.20
N LYS A 95 3.94 -9.69 6.61
CA LYS A 95 4.39 -10.34 7.86
C LYS A 95 5.73 -9.81 8.38
N VAL A 96 5.85 -9.64 9.69
CA VAL A 96 7.12 -9.26 10.36
C VAL A 96 8.21 -10.32 10.19
N HIS A 97 9.46 -9.86 10.14
CA HIS A 97 10.66 -10.71 10.03
C HIS A 97 10.69 -11.62 8.78
N VAL A 98 9.96 -11.25 7.73
CA VAL A 98 9.97 -11.92 6.42
C VAL A 98 10.46 -10.94 5.37
N TYR A 99 11.49 -11.33 4.62
CA TYR A 99 12.16 -10.43 3.67
C TYR A 99 12.32 -11.07 2.30
N PRO A 100 12.33 -10.28 1.21
CA PRO A 100 12.66 -10.79 -0.11
C PRO A 100 14.16 -11.15 -0.19
N PRO A 101 14.55 -12.09 -1.07
CA PRO A 101 15.95 -12.52 -1.19
C PRO A 101 16.95 -11.40 -1.49
N ASP A 102 16.50 -10.31 -2.11
CA ASP A 102 17.30 -9.14 -2.50
C ASP A 102 17.10 -7.93 -1.57
N VAL A 103 16.69 -8.15 -0.32
CA VAL A 103 16.39 -7.10 0.67
C VAL A 103 17.52 -6.08 0.86
N GLU A 104 18.79 -6.51 0.80
CA GLU A 104 19.92 -5.58 0.94
C GLU A 104 20.07 -4.63 -0.27
N ASP A 105 19.72 -5.08 -1.48
CA ASP A 105 19.69 -4.20 -2.66
C ASP A 105 18.54 -3.19 -2.58
N LEU A 106 17.36 -3.64 -2.13
CA LEU A 106 16.22 -2.76 -1.85
C LEU A 106 16.55 -1.68 -0.82
N LYS A 107 17.17 -2.07 0.30
CA LYS A 107 17.60 -1.13 1.36
C LYS A 107 18.64 -0.13 0.85
N SER A 108 19.60 -0.58 0.04
CA SER A 108 20.59 0.31 -0.57
C SER A 108 19.95 1.34 -1.49
N MET A 109 19.04 0.90 -2.37
CA MET A 109 18.28 1.78 -3.26
C MET A 109 17.43 2.79 -2.47
N ALA A 110 16.66 2.34 -1.48
CA ALA A 110 15.81 3.19 -0.66
C ALA A 110 16.62 4.25 0.12
N LYS A 111 17.79 3.89 0.65
CA LYS A 111 18.70 4.86 1.29
C LYS A 111 19.23 5.90 0.32
N GLY A 112 19.55 5.51 -0.91
CA GLY A 112 19.95 6.44 -1.97
C GLY A 112 18.84 7.43 -2.30
N ILE A 113 17.59 6.95 -2.38
CA ILE A 113 16.41 7.80 -2.60
C ILE A 113 16.20 8.76 -1.42
N ALA A 114 16.26 8.27 -0.18
CA ALA A 114 16.11 9.11 1.02
C ALA A 114 17.16 10.23 1.06
N ALA A 115 18.43 9.90 0.76
CA ALA A 115 19.51 10.88 0.69
C ALA A 115 19.28 11.93 -0.42
N ALA A 116 18.78 11.50 -1.58
CA ALA A 116 18.45 12.41 -2.68
C ALA A 116 17.32 13.38 -2.28
N ILE A 117 16.25 12.89 -1.64
CA ILE A 117 15.16 13.74 -1.12
C ILE A 117 15.70 14.75 -0.11
N GLN A 118 16.52 14.28 0.84
CA GLN A 118 17.12 15.13 1.87
C GLN A 118 18.01 16.23 1.26
N SER A 119 18.68 15.95 0.14
CA SER A 119 19.57 16.92 -0.51
C SER A 119 18.85 18.15 -1.09
N VAL A 120 17.54 18.05 -1.38
CA VAL A 120 16.78 19.14 -2.00
C VAL A 120 16.30 20.14 -0.96
N TYR A 121 15.62 19.66 0.09
CA TYR A 121 14.97 20.53 1.09
C TYR A 121 15.31 20.18 2.55
N GLY A 122 16.21 19.24 2.80
CA GLY A 122 16.55 18.78 4.15
C GLY A 122 15.54 17.82 4.78
N THR A 123 14.42 17.54 4.10
CA THR A 123 13.39 16.61 4.58
C THR A 123 13.95 15.20 4.73
N ARG A 124 13.81 14.62 5.91
CA ARG A 124 14.31 13.29 6.23
C ARG A 124 13.21 12.27 6.03
N TYR A 125 13.50 11.25 5.24
CA TYR A 125 12.68 10.05 5.12
C TYR A 125 13.36 8.89 5.82
N LEU A 126 12.61 8.15 6.63
CA LEU A 126 13.08 6.90 7.22
C LEU A 126 12.97 5.77 6.19
N VAL A 127 13.84 4.78 6.29
CA VAL A 127 13.84 3.60 5.42
C VAL A 127 13.62 2.37 6.30
N SER A 128 12.50 1.69 6.10
CA SER A 128 12.08 0.57 6.96
C SER A 128 11.42 -0.54 6.13
N ASN A 129 11.46 -1.76 6.65
CA ASN A 129 10.62 -2.81 6.11
C ASN A 129 9.16 -2.48 6.44
N SER A 130 8.23 -2.69 5.49
CA SER A 130 6.83 -2.30 5.67
C SER A 130 6.19 -2.90 6.93
N ALA A 131 6.40 -4.19 7.20
CA ALA A 131 5.81 -4.85 8.37
C ALA A 131 6.54 -4.52 9.68
N ASP A 132 7.87 -4.57 9.69
CA ASP A 132 8.68 -4.33 10.91
C ASP A 132 8.67 -2.85 11.34
N GLY A 133 8.58 -1.93 10.37
CA GLY A 133 8.61 -0.50 10.62
C GLY A 133 7.25 0.09 10.99
N LEU A 134 6.17 -0.51 10.46
CA LEU A 134 4.80 -0.09 10.74
C LEU A 134 4.04 -1.24 11.41
N TYR A 135 3.38 -2.06 10.60
CA TYR A 135 2.56 -3.19 11.01
C TYR A 135 2.35 -4.10 9.81
N PRO A 136 2.10 -5.41 10.03
CA PRO A 136 1.70 -6.32 8.96
C PRO A 136 0.50 -5.79 8.18
N ALA A 137 0.55 -5.85 6.85
CA ALA A 137 -0.50 -5.41 5.94
C ALA A 137 -0.52 -6.31 4.70
N SER A 138 -1.47 -7.24 4.67
CA SER A 138 -1.67 -8.18 3.56
C SER A 138 -2.40 -7.56 2.37
N GLY A 139 -2.13 -8.05 1.16
CA GLY A 139 -2.79 -7.58 -0.06
C GLY A 139 -2.40 -6.17 -0.48
N ALA A 140 -1.22 -5.69 -0.05
CA ALA A 140 -0.66 -4.40 -0.47
C ALA A 140 -0.08 -4.46 -1.89
N ALA A 141 -0.09 -3.32 -2.57
CA ALA A 141 0.26 -3.21 -3.99
C ALA A 141 1.77 -3.41 -4.25
N ASP A 142 2.62 -2.89 -3.36
CA ASP A 142 4.08 -2.99 -3.44
C ASP A 142 4.56 -4.43 -3.26
N ASP A 143 4.00 -5.13 -2.28
CA ASP A 143 4.19 -6.56 -2.06
C ASP A 143 3.75 -7.36 -3.30
N TRP A 144 2.54 -7.13 -3.82
CA TRP A 144 2.10 -7.83 -5.02
C TRP A 144 3.01 -7.56 -6.23
N ALA A 145 3.38 -6.29 -6.48
CA ALA A 145 4.29 -5.92 -7.57
C ALA A 145 5.64 -6.63 -7.46
N LYS A 146 6.19 -6.72 -6.24
CA LYS A 146 7.42 -7.46 -5.96
C LYS A 146 7.27 -8.95 -6.24
N SER A 147 6.13 -9.54 -5.83
CA SER A 147 5.85 -10.98 -5.98
C SER A 147 5.80 -11.44 -7.44
N ILE A 148 5.38 -10.56 -8.37
CA ILE A 148 5.31 -10.87 -9.81
C ILE A 148 6.60 -10.55 -10.58
N GLY A 149 7.67 -10.16 -9.88
CA GLY A 149 9.01 -9.99 -10.45
C GLY A 149 9.45 -8.54 -10.70
N ILE A 150 8.68 -7.52 -10.29
CA ILE A 150 9.17 -6.13 -10.35
C ILE A 150 10.22 -5.94 -9.26
N LYS A 151 11.45 -5.67 -9.68
CA LYS A 151 12.62 -5.69 -8.77
C LYS A 151 12.54 -4.62 -7.68
N TYR A 152 12.40 -3.35 -8.06
CA TYR A 152 12.43 -2.23 -7.11
C TYR A 152 11.00 -1.80 -6.77
N SER A 153 10.41 -2.38 -5.72
CA SER A 153 9.05 -2.05 -5.27
C SER A 153 9.09 -1.35 -3.93
N PHE A 154 8.40 -0.22 -3.81
CA PHE A 154 8.39 0.60 -2.59
C PHE A 154 7.02 1.24 -2.34
N THR A 155 6.72 1.49 -1.08
CA THR A 155 5.66 2.43 -0.67
C THR A 155 6.29 3.67 -0.06
N PHE A 156 5.81 4.85 -0.45
CA PHE A 156 6.27 6.12 0.11
C PHE A 156 5.13 6.69 0.94
N GLU A 157 5.36 6.88 2.22
CA GLU A 157 4.50 7.69 3.08
C GLU A 157 5.04 9.11 3.05
N LEU A 158 4.37 10.02 2.34
CA LEU A 158 4.83 11.40 2.17
C LEU A 158 4.63 12.25 3.43
N SER A 159 5.08 13.51 3.39
CA SER A 159 4.86 14.50 4.45
C SER A 159 3.36 14.72 4.73
N PRO A 160 2.99 15.16 5.96
CA PRO A 160 3.85 15.42 7.13
C PRO A 160 4.35 14.13 7.82
N THR A 161 5.10 14.24 8.93
CA THR A 161 5.44 13.05 9.75
C THR A 161 4.26 12.56 10.58
N GLN A 162 3.27 13.43 10.84
CA GLN A 162 2.06 13.12 11.57
C GLN A 162 0.91 14.00 11.09
N LEU A 163 -0.34 13.51 11.14
CA LEU A 163 -1.51 14.36 10.96
C LEU A 163 -1.54 15.42 12.07
N GLU A 164 -1.35 16.68 11.69
CA GLU A 164 -1.66 17.80 12.57
C GLU A 164 -3.16 18.07 12.48
N PHE A 165 -3.90 17.70 13.52
CA PHE A 165 -5.25 18.23 13.71
C PHE A 165 -5.10 19.68 14.18
N VAL A 166 -5.39 20.63 13.29
CA VAL A 166 -5.60 22.04 13.65
C VAL A 166 -7.06 22.22 14.07
#